data_AF-A0A952SEN0-F1
#
_entry.id   AF-A0A952SEN0-F1
#
_cell.length_a   1.000
_cell.length_b   1.000
_cell.length_c   1.000
_cell.angle_alpha   90.00
_cell.angle_beta   90.00
_cell.angle_gamma   90.00
#
_symmetry.space_group_name_H-M   'P 1'
#
loop_
_entity.id
_entity.type
_entity.pdbx_description
1 polymer ?
#
loop_
_entity_poly.entity_id
_entity_poly.type
_entity_poly.pdbx_seq_one_letter_code
_entity_poly.pdbx_strand_id
1 'polypeptide(L)'
;MRYLGLVAHKFIAIALPQTAFGRNGIVLFVAVAFIFSSSAAAQDELDTAPPPIKAISKEEQKRLDDTKDPRDRLQTAIMLMERRLSNAQTELDARSYLKMNDELGAYHGLLDGTLTRLIREADGRKSSFENLKRFEAAIRPQILKLELIRRSAPIEYEPYLRKLIKVAQDARGKALEPMFSDDVVPNMRPTQRP
;
A
#
# COMPACT_ATOMS: atom_id res chain seq x y z
N MET A 1 -70.49 22.66 0.85
CA MET A 1 -70.42 22.77 -0.63
C MET A 1 -69.29 21.85 -1.08
N ARG A 2 -69.58 20.68 -1.66
CA ARG A 2 -70.02 20.37 -3.04
C ARG A 2 -68.82 19.90 -3.90
N TYR A 3 -68.84 18.58 -4.17
CA TYR A 3 -68.45 17.83 -5.38
C TYR A 3 -66.99 17.87 -5.88
N LEU A 4 -66.30 16.73 -6.02
CA LEU A 4 -66.41 15.66 -7.05
C LEU A 4 -65.86 16.08 -8.43
N GLY A 5 -64.96 15.24 -8.98
CA GLY A 5 -64.48 15.30 -10.37
C GLY A 5 -63.03 14.82 -10.46
N LEU A 6 -62.74 13.52 -10.41
CA LEU A 6 -62.74 12.60 -11.55
C LEU A 6 -61.78 13.06 -12.68
N VAL A 7 -60.56 12.51 -12.70
CA VAL A 7 -59.79 12.41 -13.94
C VAL A 7 -59.31 10.97 -14.08
N ALA A 8 -59.83 10.36 -15.14
CA ALA A 8 -59.73 8.95 -15.48
C ALA A 8 -58.31 8.57 -15.92
N HIS A 9 -57.91 7.37 -15.51
CA HIS A 9 -56.84 6.59 -16.10
C HIS A 9 -57.01 6.48 -17.62
N LYS A 10 -56.01 6.93 -18.39
CA LYS A 10 -55.77 6.44 -19.76
C LYS A 10 -54.51 5.58 -19.74
N PHE A 11 -54.71 4.27 -19.66
CA PHE A 11 -53.71 3.29 -20.03
C PHE A 11 -53.52 3.36 -21.55
N ILE A 12 -52.34 3.78 -21.99
CA ILE A 12 -51.94 3.73 -23.40
C ILE A 12 -51.47 2.29 -23.64
N ALA A 13 -52.33 1.48 -24.25
CA ALA A 13 -51.96 0.19 -24.81
C ALA A 13 -51.12 0.43 -26.08
N ILE A 14 -49.81 0.29 -25.96
CA ILE A 14 -48.89 0.30 -27.10
C ILE A 14 -48.99 -1.07 -27.77
N ALA A 15 -49.70 -1.11 -28.90
CA ALA A 15 -49.73 -2.27 -29.78
C ALA A 15 -48.34 -2.46 -30.40
N LEU A 16 -47.68 -3.57 -30.08
CA LEU A 16 -46.47 -4.02 -30.78
C LEU A 16 -46.87 -4.68 -32.09
N PRO A 17 -46.45 -4.17 -33.27
CA PRO A 17 -46.66 -4.87 -34.53
C PRO A 17 -45.75 -6.10 -34.61
N GLN A 18 -46.37 -7.24 -34.92
CA GLN A 18 -45.69 -8.50 -35.15
C GLN A 18 -44.88 -8.46 -36.46
N THR A 19 -43.62 -8.88 -36.32
CA THR A 19 -42.76 -9.60 -37.27
C THR A 19 -43.09 -9.52 -38.77
N ALA A 20 -42.19 -8.87 -39.52
CA ALA A 20 -41.82 -9.31 -40.87
C ALA A 20 -40.29 -9.46 -40.89
N PHE A 21 -39.82 -10.69 -40.66
CA PHE A 21 -38.41 -11.05 -40.66
C PHE A 21 -37.92 -11.10 -42.12
N GLY A 22 -37.56 -9.93 -42.65
CA GLY A 22 -36.97 -9.78 -43.98
C GLY A 22 -35.45 -9.91 -43.95
N ARG A 23 -34.91 -10.52 -45.01
CA ARG A 23 -33.51 -10.94 -45.28
C ARG A 23 -32.42 -9.84 -45.23
N ASN A 24 -32.69 -8.70 -44.59
CA ASN A 24 -31.81 -7.54 -44.46
C ASN A 24 -31.52 -7.17 -42.99
N GLY A 25 -32.05 -7.91 -42.01
CA GLY A 25 -31.90 -7.64 -40.56
C GLY A 25 -30.49 -7.87 -39.98
N ILE A 26 -29.57 -8.45 -40.75
CA ILE A 26 -28.17 -8.63 -40.32
C ILE A 26 -27.40 -7.30 -40.41
N VAL A 27 -27.81 -6.37 -41.28
CA VAL A 27 -27.09 -5.11 -41.48
C VAL A 27 -27.38 -4.10 -40.36
N LEU A 28 -28.58 -4.14 -39.74
CA LEU A 28 -28.94 -3.18 -38.71
C LEU A 28 -28.38 -3.51 -37.32
N PHE A 29 -28.01 -4.77 -37.05
CA PHE A 29 -27.39 -5.15 -35.77
C PHE A 29 -25.91 -4.72 -35.68
N VAL A 30 -25.24 -4.52 -36.83
CA VAL A 30 -23.85 -4.06 -36.88
C VAL A 30 -23.74 -2.54 -36.66
N ALA A 31 -24.77 -1.77 -37.01
CA ALA A 31 -24.75 -0.31 -36.88
C ALA A 31 -24.92 0.19 -35.43
N VAL A 32 -25.60 -0.57 -34.56
CA VAL A 32 -25.79 -0.20 -33.15
C VAL A 32 -24.62 -0.66 -32.27
N ALA A 33 -23.88 -1.70 -32.67
CA ALA A 33 -22.68 -2.16 -31.96
C ALA A 33 -21.48 -1.18 -32.07
N PHE A 34 -21.53 -0.23 -32.99
CA PHE A 34 -20.45 0.75 -33.20
C PHE A 34 -20.53 2.01 -32.32
N ILE A 35 -21.62 2.22 -31.57
CA ILE A 35 -21.77 3.41 -30.70
C ILE A 35 -21.18 3.19 -29.30
N PHE A 36 -20.85 1.93 -28.93
CA PHE A 36 -20.22 1.61 -27.64
C PHE A 36 -18.71 1.36 -27.70
N SER A 37 -18.07 1.56 -28.86
CA SER A 37 -16.63 1.39 -28.97
C SER A 37 -15.89 2.71 -28.72
N SER A 38 -14.99 2.66 -27.73
CA SER A 38 -13.81 3.51 -27.59
C SER A 38 -13.92 4.74 -26.68
N SER A 39 -14.23 4.53 -25.40
CA SER A 39 -13.50 5.24 -24.34
C SER A 39 -12.21 4.47 -24.05
N ALA A 40 -11.31 4.40 -25.04
CA ALA A 40 -9.92 4.06 -24.76
C ALA A 40 -9.35 5.28 -24.03
N ALA A 41 -9.38 5.26 -22.69
CA ALA A 41 -8.59 6.18 -21.90
C ALA A 41 -7.13 6.00 -22.34
N ALA A 42 -6.63 6.93 -23.14
CA ALA A 42 -5.20 7.12 -23.28
C ALA A 42 -4.66 7.19 -21.85
N GLN A 43 -3.76 6.26 -21.51
CA GLN A 43 -3.02 6.35 -20.27
C GLN A 43 -2.18 7.61 -20.40
N ASP A 44 -2.70 8.72 -19.87
CA ASP A 44 -1.90 9.91 -19.60
C ASP A 44 -0.73 9.38 -18.78
N GLU A 45 0.47 9.39 -19.37
CA GLU A 45 1.69 8.97 -18.72
C GLU A 45 1.87 9.92 -17.55
N LEU A 46 1.39 9.52 -16.37
CA LEU A 46 1.39 10.36 -15.17
C LEU A 46 2.83 10.83 -14.96
N ASP A 47 3.03 12.15 -15.04
CA ASP A 47 4.31 12.81 -14.73
C ASP A 47 4.63 12.56 -13.26
N THR A 48 5.26 11.43 -13.01
CA THR A 48 5.47 10.88 -11.68
C THR A 48 6.73 11.50 -11.12
N ALA A 49 6.67 11.98 -9.89
CA ALA A 49 7.84 12.53 -9.22
C ALA A 49 8.96 11.49 -9.15
N PRO A 50 10.23 11.90 -9.32
CA PRO A 50 11.35 10.97 -9.23
C PRO A 50 11.37 10.29 -7.85
N PRO A 51 11.72 8.99 -7.77
CA PRO A 51 11.82 8.31 -6.50
C PRO A 51 12.92 8.97 -5.65
N PRO A 52 12.68 9.19 -4.35
CA PRO A 52 13.66 9.82 -3.50
C PRO A 52 14.85 8.89 -3.25
N ILE A 53 15.98 9.51 -2.92
CA ILE A 53 17.19 8.79 -2.56
C ILE A 53 16.99 8.17 -1.17
N LYS A 54 17.22 6.86 -1.07
CA LYS A 54 17.23 6.14 0.20
C LYS A 54 18.54 6.44 0.96
N ALA A 55 18.60 7.58 1.64
CA ALA A 55 19.80 7.99 2.36
C ALA A 55 19.57 8.03 3.87
N ILE A 56 20.42 7.35 4.63
CA ILE A 56 20.59 7.59 6.07
C ILE A 56 21.68 8.64 6.20
N SER A 57 21.44 9.72 6.96
CA SER A 57 22.47 10.74 7.15
C SER A 57 23.70 10.16 7.87
N LYS A 58 24.89 10.72 7.63
CA LYS A 58 26.11 10.23 8.29
C LYS A 58 26.01 10.32 9.81
N GLU A 59 25.33 11.36 10.31
CA GLU A 59 25.08 11.60 11.72
C GLU A 59 24.12 10.56 12.29
N GLU A 60 23.05 10.22 11.56
CA GLU A 60 22.11 9.16 11.96
C GLU A 60 22.78 7.79 11.98
N GLN A 61 23.56 7.48 10.95
CA GLN A 61 24.34 6.24 10.88
C GLN A 61 25.33 6.16 12.05
N LYS A 62 26.08 7.24 12.31
CA LYS A 62 26.99 7.33 13.45
C LYS A 62 26.26 7.10 14.78
N ARG A 63 25.09 7.72 14.99
CA ARG A 63 24.31 7.51 16.23
C ARG A 63 23.89 6.05 16.42
N LEU A 64 23.50 5.37 15.33
CA LEU A 64 23.15 3.95 15.37
C LEU A 64 24.37 3.06 15.66
N ASP A 65 25.52 3.39 15.07
CA ASP A 65 26.75 2.61 15.23
C ASP A 65 27.44 2.84 16.59
N ASP A 66 27.31 4.05 17.16
CA ASP A 66 27.80 4.39 18.50
C ASP A 66 27.02 3.66 19.61
N THR A 67 25.78 3.25 19.34
CA THR A 67 24.93 2.55 20.31
C THR A 67 25.26 1.06 20.32
N LYS A 68 25.88 0.58 21.40
CA LYS A 68 26.35 -0.81 21.52
C LYS A 68 25.23 -1.82 21.73
N ASP A 69 24.27 -1.48 22.59
CA ASP A 69 23.17 -2.36 22.94
C ASP A 69 22.18 -2.51 21.75
N PRO A 70 21.85 -3.74 21.31
CA PRO A 70 20.94 -3.95 20.18
C PRO A 70 19.52 -3.40 20.39
N ARG A 71 19.01 -3.46 21.62
CA ARG A 71 17.66 -2.97 21.95
C ARG A 71 17.63 -1.44 21.93
N ASP A 72 18.63 -0.79 22.53
CA ASP A 72 18.73 0.67 22.52
C ASP A 72 18.96 1.21 21.10
N ARG A 73 19.73 0.47 20.29
CA ARG A 73 19.93 0.80 18.88
C ARG A 73 18.62 0.71 18.10
N LEU A 74 17.84 -0.35 18.31
CA LEU A 74 16.52 -0.48 17.69
C LEU A 74 15.58 0.66 18.11
N GLN A 75 15.54 1.00 19.40
CA GLN A 75 14.73 2.11 19.89
C GLN A 75 15.15 3.43 19.23
N THR A 76 16.46 3.66 19.09
CA THR A 76 17.00 4.83 18.39
C THR A 76 16.56 4.84 16.92
N ALA A 77 16.65 3.71 16.22
CA ALA A 77 16.20 3.61 14.83
C ALA A 77 14.70 3.90 14.68
N ILE A 78 13.85 3.36 15.56
CA ILE A 78 12.40 3.62 15.56
C ILE A 78 12.13 5.12 15.77
N MET A 79 12.79 5.74 16.74
CA MET A 79 12.65 7.18 17.00
C MET A 79 13.08 8.02 15.78
N LEU A 80 14.18 7.66 15.12
CA LEU A 80 14.62 8.34 13.90
C LEU A 80 13.59 8.19 12.77
N MET A 81 13.06 6.99 12.55
CA MET A 81 11.99 6.73 11.58
C MET A 81 10.74 7.56 11.86
N GLU A 82 10.29 7.62 13.12
CA GLU A 82 9.13 8.43 13.50
C GLU A 82 9.36 9.92 13.27
N ARG A 83 10.57 10.40 13.56
CA ARG A 83 10.96 11.78 13.28
C ARG A 83 10.91 12.09 11.79
N ARG A 84 11.44 11.20 10.93
CA ARG A 84 11.38 11.36 9.47
C ARG A 84 9.94 11.47 8.97
N LEU A 85 9.03 10.64 9.48
CA LEU A 85 7.60 10.72 9.14
C LEU A 85 6.95 12.02 9.65
N SER A 86 7.32 12.47 10.85
CA SER A 86 6.82 13.74 11.39
C SER A 86 7.28 14.92 10.54
N ASN A 87 8.56 14.96 10.15
CA ASN A 87 9.11 15.98 9.27
C ASN A 87 8.42 15.95 7.90
N ALA A 88 8.24 14.76 7.31
CA ALA A 88 7.53 14.62 6.04
C ALA A 88 6.11 15.21 6.11
N GLN A 89 5.38 15.00 7.21
CA GLN A 89 4.08 15.62 7.40
C GLN A 89 4.17 17.15 7.51
N THR A 90 5.14 17.67 8.26
CA THR A 90 5.36 19.13 8.36
C THR A 90 5.68 19.76 7.00
N GLU A 91 6.55 19.12 6.20
CA GLU A 91 6.90 19.60 4.86
C GLU A 91 5.72 19.48 3.89
N LEU A 92 4.87 18.46 4.04
CA LEU A 92 3.62 18.33 3.30
C LEU A 92 2.66 19.48 3.61
N ASP A 93 2.48 19.81 4.89
CA ASP A 93 1.63 20.92 5.33
C ASP A 93 2.17 22.27 4.83
N ALA A 94 3.50 22.40 4.75
CA ALA A 94 4.19 23.55 4.18
C ALA A 94 4.24 23.56 2.64
N ARG A 95 3.61 22.58 1.96
CA ARG A 95 3.63 22.39 0.49
C ARG A 95 5.04 22.27 -0.11
N SER A 96 6.01 21.86 0.70
CA SER A 96 7.40 21.65 0.32
C SER A 96 7.60 20.19 -0.11
N TYR A 97 6.99 19.82 -1.23
CA TYR A 97 6.87 18.40 -1.64
C TYR A 97 8.21 17.70 -1.93
N LEU A 98 9.21 18.43 -2.44
CA LEU A 98 10.55 17.87 -2.63
C LEU A 98 11.18 17.46 -1.29
N LYS A 99 11.08 18.31 -0.27
CA LYS A 99 11.60 18.02 1.08
C LYS A 99 10.82 16.91 1.75
N MET A 100 9.49 16.89 1.60
CA MET A 100 8.66 15.76 2.03
C MET A 100 9.18 14.45 1.40
N ASN A 101 9.45 14.45 0.10
CA ASN A 101 9.95 13.28 -0.61
C ASN A 101 11.32 12.83 -0.09
N ASP A 102 12.22 13.78 0.20
CA ASP A 102 13.53 13.50 0.80
C ASP A 102 13.40 12.85 2.20
N GLU A 103 12.51 13.37 3.04
CA GLU A 103 12.23 12.81 4.37
C GLU A 103 11.66 11.38 4.28
N LEU A 104 10.80 11.12 3.29
CA LEU A 104 10.28 9.77 3.01
C LEU A 104 11.35 8.82 2.45
N GLY A 105 12.30 9.32 1.67
CA GLY A 105 13.47 8.56 1.23
C GLY A 105 14.36 8.16 2.40
N ALA A 106 14.62 9.09 3.32
CA ALA A 106 15.39 8.82 4.53
C ALA A 106 14.70 7.82 5.46
N TYR A 107 13.38 7.94 5.64
CA TYR A 107 12.57 6.93 6.33
C TYR A 107 12.75 5.53 5.72
N HIS A 108 12.63 5.42 4.40
CA HIS A 108 12.79 4.16 3.68
C HIS A 108 14.19 3.55 3.91
N GLY A 109 15.24 4.37 3.85
CA GLY A 109 16.60 3.94 4.13
C GLY A 109 16.75 3.39 5.55
N LEU A 110 16.22 4.09 6.56
CA LEU A 110 16.24 3.65 7.96
C LEU A 110 15.48 2.33 8.15
N LEU A 111 14.33 2.18 7.52
CA LEU A 111 13.52 0.96 7.57
C LEU A 111 14.28 -0.25 7.04
N ASP A 112 14.79 -0.16 5.80
CA ASP A 112 15.54 -1.23 5.14
C ASP A 112 16.81 -1.58 5.92
N GLY A 113 17.57 -0.57 6.34
CA GLY A 113 18.81 -0.76 7.09
C GLY A 113 18.59 -1.40 8.46
N THR A 114 17.53 -0.99 9.16
CA THR A 114 17.18 -1.54 10.48
C THR A 114 16.75 -2.99 10.36
N LEU A 115 15.84 -3.30 9.43
CA LEU A 115 15.36 -4.68 9.23
C LEU A 115 16.51 -5.62 8.84
N THR A 116 17.35 -5.20 7.88
CA THR A 116 18.49 -6.01 7.42
C THR A 116 19.42 -6.34 8.60
N ARG A 117 19.69 -5.37 9.46
CA ARG A 117 20.51 -5.57 10.65
C ARG A 117 19.86 -6.54 11.64
N LEU A 118 18.57 -6.38 11.93
CA LEU A 118 17.83 -7.25 12.85
C LEU A 118 17.77 -8.70 12.37
N ILE A 119 17.52 -8.93 11.08
CA ILE A 119 17.51 -10.28 10.50
C ILE A 119 18.88 -10.93 10.67
N ARG A 120 19.95 -10.20 10.35
CA ARG A 120 21.33 -10.69 10.54
C ARG A 120 21.65 -10.96 12.01
N GLU A 121 21.10 -10.18 12.94
CA GLU A 121 21.30 -10.41 14.37
C GLU A 121 20.51 -11.64 14.87
N ALA A 122 19.33 -11.90 14.31
CA ALA A 122 18.45 -13.00 14.68
C ALA A 122 18.82 -14.36 14.12
N ASP A 123 19.69 -14.42 13.11
CA ASP A 123 20.17 -15.67 12.53
C ASP A 123 20.74 -16.61 13.62
N GLY A 124 20.07 -17.75 13.81
CA GLY A 124 20.40 -18.76 14.83
C GLY A 124 20.19 -18.35 16.30
N ARG A 125 19.60 -17.19 16.61
CA ARG A 125 19.49 -16.67 17.99
C ARG A 125 18.08 -16.25 18.37
N LYS A 126 17.35 -17.15 19.05
CA LYS A 126 16.00 -16.90 19.60
C LYS A 126 15.92 -15.68 20.52
N SER A 127 17.00 -15.32 21.22
CA SER A 127 17.04 -14.12 22.08
C SER A 127 16.89 -12.80 21.31
N SER A 128 17.17 -12.79 20.01
CA SER A 128 17.06 -11.61 19.16
C SER A 128 15.66 -11.45 18.53
N PHE A 129 14.77 -12.43 18.71
CA PHE A 129 13.39 -12.38 18.22
C PHE A 129 12.56 -11.30 18.94
N GLU A 130 12.91 -10.97 20.18
CA GLU A 130 12.25 -9.89 20.89
C GLU A 130 12.39 -8.55 20.16
N ASN A 131 13.57 -8.26 19.61
CA ASN A 131 13.82 -7.05 18.85
C ASN A 131 13.07 -7.04 17.52
N LEU A 132 12.99 -8.17 16.82
CA LEU A 132 12.17 -8.32 15.62
C LEU A 132 10.69 -8.07 15.90
N LYS A 133 10.15 -8.64 16.98
CA LYS A 133 8.77 -8.40 17.42
C LYS A 133 8.52 -6.93 17.78
N ARG A 134 9.45 -6.29 18.50
CA ARG A 134 9.38 -4.86 18.83
C ARG A 134 9.39 -4.00 17.56
N PHE A 135 10.23 -4.33 16.59
CA PHE A 135 10.27 -3.67 15.29
C PHE A 135 8.93 -3.81 14.55
N GLU A 136 8.41 -5.03 14.38
CA GLU A 136 7.11 -5.26 13.72
C GLU A 136 6.00 -4.40 14.34
N ALA A 137 5.92 -4.41 15.67
CA ALA A 137 4.91 -3.66 16.41
C ALA A 137 5.04 -2.14 16.18
N ALA A 138 6.27 -1.62 16.14
CA ALA A 138 6.55 -0.20 15.94
C ALA A 138 6.23 0.29 14.52
N ILE A 139 6.38 -0.55 13.50
CA ILE A 139 6.06 -0.16 12.10
C ILE A 139 4.55 -0.02 11.87
N ARG A 140 3.71 -0.73 12.63
CA ARG A 140 2.25 -0.69 12.48
C ARG A 140 1.64 0.73 12.52
N PRO A 141 1.87 1.56 13.55
CA PRO A 141 1.36 2.94 13.56
C PRO A 141 2.01 3.82 12.47
N GLN A 142 3.23 3.51 12.03
CA GLN A 142 3.92 4.27 10.99
C GLN A 142 3.27 4.07 9.62
N ILE A 143 2.76 2.88 9.31
CA ILE A 143 1.97 2.61 8.09
C ILE A 143 0.75 3.52 8.03
N LEU A 144 0.06 3.74 9.16
CA LEU A 144 -1.09 4.65 9.21
C LEU A 144 -0.68 6.10 8.90
N LYS A 145 0.48 6.55 9.37
CA LYS A 145 1.01 7.88 9.05
C LYS A 145 1.37 8.01 7.56
N LEU A 146 1.98 6.98 6.96
CA LEU A 146 2.26 6.96 5.52
C LEU A 146 0.97 7.03 4.69
N GLU A 147 -0.08 6.33 5.12
CA GLU A 147 -1.41 6.40 4.50
C GLU A 147 -2.01 7.82 4.57
N LEU A 148 -1.85 8.51 5.70
CA LEU A 148 -2.29 9.90 5.84
C LEU A 148 -1.52 10.83 4.90
N ILE A 149 -0.19 10.71 4.84
CA ILE A 149 0.66 11.47 3.91
C ILE A 149 0.22 11.22 2.47
N ARG A 150 0.01 9.95 2.07
CA ARG A 150 -0.46 9.60 0.72
C ARG A 150 -1.77 10.28 0.35
N ARG A 151 -2.73 10.34 1.27
CA ARG A 151 -4.05 10.94 1.00
C ARG A 151 -4.00 12.45 0.81
N SER A 152 -2.99 13.10 1.37
CA SER A 152 -2.84 14.57 1.34
C SER A 152 -1.79 15.05 0.33
N ALA A 153 -0.90 14.16 -0.12
CA ALA A 153 0.14 14.48 -1.10
C ALA A 153 -0.44 14.67 -2.52
N PRO A 154 0.23 15.49 -3.36
CA PRO A 154 -0.08 15.58 -4.78
C PRO A 154 0.04 14.22 -5.50
N ILE A 155 -0.74 14.04 -6.56
CA ILE A 155 -0.89 12.75 -7.27
C ILE A 155 0.43 12.23 -7.86
N GLU A 156 1.36 13.14 -8.19
CA GLU A 156 2.66 12.83 -8.74
C GLU A 156 3.54 12.00 -7.79
N TYR A 157 3.29 12.08 -6.47
CA TYR A 157 4.04 11.34 -5.44
C TYR A 157 3.34 10.04 -5.01
N GLU A 158 2.10 9.83 -5.43
CA GLU A 158 1.28 8.68 -5.01
C GLU A 158 1.91 7.32 -5.38
N PRO A 159 2.50 7.12 -6.57
CA PRO A 159 3.13 5.84 -6.92
C PRO A 159 4.23 5.44 -5.95
N TYR A 160 5.08 6.40 -5.56
CA TYR A 160 6.14 6.15 -4.59
C TYR A 160 5.58 5.85 -3.20
N LEU A 161 4.60 6.62 -2.73
CA LEU A 161 3.99 6.43 -1.41
C LEU A 161 3.28 5.08 -1.28
N ARG A 162 2.57 4.63 -2.32
CA ARG A 162 1.99 3.27 -2.38
C ARG A 162 3.06 2.19 -2.26
N LYS A 163 4.17 2.35 -3.00
CA LYS A 163 5.31 1.44 -2.92
C LYS A 163 5.92 1.43 -1.51
N LEU A 164 6.10 2.59 -0.89
CA LEU A 164 6.67 2.70 0.45
C LEU A 164 5.79 2.05 1.52
N ILE A 165 4.46 2.25 1.44
CA ILE A 165 3.49 1.58 2.32
C ILE A 165 3.61 0.06 2.20
N LYS A 166 3.69 -0.45 0.96
CA LYS A 166 3.89 -1.88 0.72
C LYS A 166 5.22 -2.37 1.30
N VAL A 167 6.31 -1.63 1.13
CA VAL A 167 7.61 -1.97 1.74
C VAL A 167 7.51 -2.05 3.27
N ALA A 168 6.81 -1.11 3.91
CA ALA A 168 6.59 -1.16 5.37
C ALA A 168 5.74 -2.36 5.81
N GLN A 169 4.74 -2.75 5.02
CA GLN A 169 3.95 -3.96 5.26
C GLN A 169 4.80 -5.23 5.09
N ASP A 170 5.59 -5.32 4.02
CA ASP A 170 6.48 -6.45 3.75
C ASP A 170 7.57 -6.55 4.82
N ALA A 171 8.10 -5.42 5.30
CA ALA A 171 9.08 -5.36 6.37
C ALA A 171 8.55 -5.98 7.68
N ARG A 172 7.25 -5.79 7.98
CA ARG A 172 6.59 -6.45 9.12
C ARG A 172 6.50 -7.96 8.92
N GLY A 173 6.13 -8.41 7.72
CA GLY A 173 6.11 -9.84 7.39
C GLY A 173 7.49 -10.48 7.59
N LYS A 174 8.51 -9.88 6.97
CA LYS A 174 9.91 -10.32 7.07
C LYS A 174 10.45 -10.31 8.49
N ALA A 175 10.01 -9.39 9.34
CA ALA A 175 10.41 -9.37 10.74
C ALA A 175 9.87 -10.58 11.51
N LEU A 176 8.74 -11.15 11.10
CA LEU A 176 8.11 -12.29 11.75
C LEU A 176 8.61 -13.64 11.20
N GLU A 177 9.05 -13.71 9.94
CA GLU A 177 9.52 -14.95 9.29
C GLU A 177 10.49 -15.79 10.14
N PRO A 178 11.56 -15.23 10.74
CA PRO A 178 12.52 -16.01 11.52
C PRO A 178 11.91 -16.71 12.75
N MET A 179 10.78 -16.22 13.26
CA MET A 179 10.12 -16.76 14.46
C MET A 179 9.36 -18.05 14.17
N PHE A 180 9.12 -18.39 12.90
CA PHE A 180 8.27 -19.52 12.49
C PHE A 180 9.03 -20.59 11.68
N SER A 181 10.35 -20.44 11.48
CA SER A 181 11.11 -21.28 10.54
C SER A 181 11.50 -22.67 11.07
N ASP A 182 11.37 -22.98 12.37
CA ASP A 182 11.99 -24.18 12.98
C ASP A 182 11.05 -25.38 13.25
N ASP A 183 9.71 -25.29 13.17
CA ASP A 183 8.85 -26.39 13.67
C ASP A 183 7.52 -26.59 12.89
N VAL A 184 7.56 -27.04 11.63
CA VAL A 184 6.33 -27.55 10.95
C VAL A 184 6.50 -28.89 10.22
N VAL A 185 7.45 -29.73 10.64
CA VAL A 185 7.44 -31.15 10.26
C VAL A 185 7.62 -32.01 11.51
N PRO A 186 6.54 -32.63 12.04
CA PRO A 186 6.68 -33.68 13.02
C PRO A 186 7.60 -34.76 12.45
N ASN A 187 8.71 -35.02 13.13
CA ASN A 187 9.64 -36.08 12.77
C ASN A 187 8.94 -37.44 12.99
N MET A 188 8.10 -37.87 12.04
CA MET A 188 7.52 -39.20 12.04
C MET A 188 8.66 -40.19 11.84
N ARG A 189 9.18 -40.74 12.95
CA ARG A 189 10.06 -41.91 12.88
C ARG A 189 9.25 -43.03 12.23
N PRO A 190 9.69 -43.62 11.10
CA PRO A 190 9.02 -44.79 10.56
C PRO A 190 9.12 -45.89 11.62
N THR A 191 7.98 -46.30 12.15
CA THR A 191 7.87 -47.45 13.05
C THR A 191 8.22 -48.67 12.19
N GLN A 192 9.45 -49.17 12.30
CA GLN A 192 9.78 -50.50 11.81
C GLN A 192 8.90 -51.48 12.60
N ARG A 193 7.90 -52.05 11.92
CA ARG A 193 7.13 -53.18 12.45
C ARG A 193 7.93 -54.47 12.19
N PRO A 194 7.88 -55.44 13.13
CA PRO A 194 8.73 -56.63 13.14
C PRO A 194 8.51 -57.54 11.94
#